data_AF-A0A2W7SVF9-F1
#
_entry.id   AF-A0A2W7SVF9-F1
#
_cell.length_a   1.000
_cell.length_b   1.000
_cell.length_c   1.000
_cell.angle_alpha   90.00
_cell.angle_beta   90.00
_cell.angle_gamma   90.00
#
_symmetry.space_group_name_H-M   'P 1'
#
loop_
_entity.id
_entity.type
_entity.pdbx_description
1 polymer ?
#
loop_
_entity_poly.entity_id
_entity_poly.type
_entity_poly.pdbx_seq_one_letter_code
_entity_poly.pdbx_strand_id
1 'polypeptide(L)'
;MSESLSEETFSLLKKEFDFPENVAAFDEEKAIATLTKVIAYMLDRQFERLLQICYRIDLGEEKLKRILHESEPDHIASDLATALWNRQKQKVEIRKRYSANE
;
A
#
# COMPACT_ATOMS: atom_id res chain seq x y z
N MET A 1 -12.43 14.21 15.55
CA MET A 1 -13.12 13.12 14.82
C MET A 1 -12.11 12.01 14.71
N SER A 2 -12.40 10.81 15.21
CA SER A 2 -11.48 9.67 15.04
C SER A 2 -11.41 9.34 13.55
N GLU A 3 -10.27 9.57 12.91
CA GLU A 3 -10.06 9.12 11.53
C GLU A 3 -10.38 7.62 11.44
N SER A 4 -11.12 7.26 10.39
CA SER A 4 -11.46 5.88 10.13
C SER A 4 -10.17 5.10 9.83
N LEU A 5 -10.16 3.79 10.11
CA LEU A 5 -9.01 2.91 9.88
C LEU A 5 -8.42 3.06 8.46
N SER A 6 -9.29 3.21 7.48
CA SER A 6 -8.91 3.32 6.07
C SER A 6 -8.31 4.70 5.73
N GLU A 7 -8.72 5.79 6.38
CA GLU A 7 -8.12 7.13 6.22
C GLU A 7 -6.68 7.19 6.74
N GLU A 8 -6.41 6.63 7.92
CA GLU A 8 -5.05 6.54 8.47
C GLU A 8 -4.14 5.68 7.59
N THR A 9 -4.68 4.57 7.06
CA THR A 9 -3.96 3.69 6.12
C THR A 9 -3.56 4.45 4.85
N PHE A 10 -4.49 5.25 4.32
CA PHE A 10 -4.25 6.08 3.14
C PHE A 10 -3.21 7.17 3.39
N SER A 11 -3.26 7.82 4.55
CA SER A 11 -2.29 8.84 4.95
C SER A 11 -0.84 8.29 4.98
N LEU A 12 -0.65 7.08 5.52
CA LEU A 12 0.65 6.41 5.51
C LEU A 12 1.13 6.13 4.08
N LEU A 13 0.28 5.56 3.23
CA LEU A 13 0.64 5.26 1.84
C LEU A 13 0.93 6.52 1.02
N LYS A 14 0.19 7.60 1.24
CA LYS A 14 0.44 8.91 0.61
C LYS A 14 1.84 9.42 0.87
N LYS A 15 2.33 9.31 2.11
CA LYS A 15 3.70 9.68 2.48
C LYS A 15 4.75 8.73 1.88
N GLU A 16 4.41 7.46 1.71
CA GLU A 16 5.33 6.45 1.19
C GLU A 16 5.53 6.56 -0.33
N PHE A 17 4.47 6.94 -1.06
CA PHE A 17 4.39 6.94 -2.52
C PHE A 17 4.30 8.34 -3.15
N ASP A 18 4.47 9.41 -2.37
CA ASP A 18 4.38 10.82 -2.82
C ASP A 18 3.08 11.11 -3.61
N PHE A 19 1.92 10.66 -3.12
CA PHE A 19 0.66 10.95 -3.82
C PHE A 19 0.32 12.46 -3.81
N PRO A 20 -0.28 12.99 -4.89
CA PRO A 20 -0.72 14.39 -4.94
C PRO A 20 -1.73 14.73 -3.84
N GLU A 21 -1.65 15.96 -3.31
CA GLU A 21 -2.32 16.33 -2.06
C GLU A 21 -3.86 16.33 -2.12
N ASN A 22 -4.45 16.51 -3.30
CA ASN A 22 -5.89 16.73 -3.48
C ASN A 22 -6.64 15.43 -3.82
N VAL A 23 -7.02 14.66 -2.80
CA VAL A 23 -8.03 13.60 -2.95
C VAL A 23 -9.29 14.06 -2.20
N ALA A 24 -10.31 14.49 -2.95
CA ALA A 24 -11.46 15.25 -2.44
C ALA A 24 -12.48 14.45 -1.62
N ALA A 25 -12.28 13.14 -1.44
CA ALA A 25 -12.96 12.31 -0.46
C ALA A 25 -12.19 10.99 -0.37
N PHE A 26 -12.03 10.43 0.84
CA PHE A 26 -11.41 9.13 1.00
C PHE A 26 -12.33 8.03 0.43
N ASP A 27 -11.78 7.19 -0.44
CA ASP A 27 -12.44 6.03 -1.04
C ASP A 27 -11.38 4.94 -1.21
N GLU A 28 -11.58 3.81 -0.53
CA GLU A 28 -10.63 2.69 -0.45
C GLU A 28 -10.37 2.08 -1.84
N GLU A 29 -11.40 1.93 -2.67
CA GLU A 29 -11.24 1.41 -4.04
C GLU A 29 -10.46 2.38 -4.91
N LYS A 30 -10.74 3.68 -4.82
CA LYS A 30 -9.97 4.71 -5.54
C LYS A 30 -8.52 4.79 -5.06
N ALA A 31 -8.28 4.60 -3.77
CA ALA A 31 -6.95 4.58 -3.19
C ALA A 31 -6.13 3.41 -3.74
N ILE A 32 -6.70 2.19 -3.72
CA ILE A 32 -6.05 1.00 -4.28
C ILE A 32 -5.81 1.18 -5.78
N ALA A 33 -6.79 1.67 -6.54
CA ALA A 33 -6.63 1.91 -7.97
C ALA A 33 -5.54 2.95 -8.28
N THR A 34 -5.40 3.98 -7.45
CA THR A 34 -4.32 4.97 -7.57
C THR A 34 -2.96 4.34 -7.26
N LEU A 35 -2.89 3.52 -6.22
CA LEU A 35 -1.69 2.77 -5.86
C LEU A 35 -1.28 1.78 -6.96
N THR A 36 -2.24 1.11 -7.60
CA THR A 36 -1.99 0.24 -8.76
C THR A 36 -1.30 0.99 -9.88
N LYS A 37 -1.75 2.21 -10.22
CA LYS A 37 -1.12 3.03 -11.27
C LYS A 37 0.32 3.41 -10.93
N VAL A 38 0.56 3.79 -9.67
CA VAL A 38 1.92 4.13 -9.22
C VAL A 38 2.83 2.90 -9.23
N ILE A 39 2.36 1.76 -8.74
CA ILE A 39 3.14 0.52 -8.74
C ILE A 39 3.42 0.05 -10.16
N ALA A 40 2.47 0.13 -11.09
CA ALA A 40 2.70 -0.19 -12.50
C ALA A 40 3.85 0.67 -13.07
N TYR A 41 3.80 1.98 -12.84
CA TYR A 41 4.89 2.87 -13.25
C TYR A 41 6.24 2.51 -12.58
N MET A 42 6.23 2.14 -11.30
CA MET A 42 7.44 1.77 -10.58
C MET A 42 8.01 0.42 -11.04
N LEU A 43 7.17 -0.56 -11.37
CA LEU A 43 7.61 -1.83 -11.96
C LEU A 43 8.41 -1.58 -13.24
N ASP A 44 7.93 -0.66 -14.08
CA ASP A 44 8.55 -0.35 -15.37
C ASP A 44 9.78 0.57 -15.27
N ARG A 45 9.77 1.54 -14.35
CA ARG A 45 10.71 2.66 -14.36
C ARG A 45 11.53 2.83 -13.08
N GLN A 46 11.10 2.25 -11.96
CA GLN A 46 11.67 2.50 -10.63
C GLN A 46 11.66 1.23 -9.76
N PHE A 47 12.06 0.09 -10.34
CA PHE A 47 11.91 -1.21 -9.67
C PHE A 47 12.69 -1.28 -8.35
N GLU A 48 13.92 -0.76 -8.29
CA GLU A 48 14.69 -0.70 -7.04
C GLU A 48 13.97 0.09 -5.93
N ARG A 49 13.35 1.21 -6.29
CA ARG A 49 12.54 2.02 -5.34
C ARG A 49 11.33 1.23 -4.86
N LEU A 50 10.69 0.44 -5.72
CA LEU A 50 9.57 -0.42 -5.33
C LEU A 50 10.01 -1.47 -4.29
N LEU A 51 11.15 -2.13 -4.52
CA LEU A 51 11.70 -3.11 -3.58
C LEU A 51 11.99 -2.49 -2.21
N GLN A 52 12.60 -1.29 -2.18
CA GLN A 52 12.87 -0.56 -0.95
C GLN A 52 11.59 -0.24 -0.17
N ILE A 53 10.52 0.18 -0.85
CA ILE A 53 9.23 0.45 -0.22
C ILE A 53 8.62 -0.86 0.33
N CYS A 54 8.60 -1.94 -0.45
CA CYS A 54 8.07 -3.23 0.01
C CYS A 54 8.76 -3.71 1.31
N TYR A 55 10.07 -3.50 1.43
CA TYR A 55 10.83 -3.79 2.65
C TYR A 55 10.41 -2.90 3.82
N ARG A 56 10.30 -1.57 3.63
CA ARG A 56 9.90 -0.62 4.68
C ARG A 56 8.47 -0.85 5.18
N ILE A 57 7.58 -1.26 4.29
CA ILE A 57 6.18 -1.59 4.61
C ILE A 57 6.06 -2.95 5.31
N ASP A 58 7.12 -3.77 5.25
CA ASP A 58 7.17 -5.14 5.77
C ASP A 58 6.18 -6.06 5.05
N LEU A 59 6.17 -6.02 3.71
CA LEU A 59 5.34 -6.90 2.88
C LEU A 59 5.79 -8.38 2.99
N GLY A 60 7.07 -8.60 3.26
CA GLY A 60 7.73 -9.91 3.26
C GLY A 60 8.24 -10.30 1.87
N GLU A 61 9.50 -10.74 1.80
CA GLU A 61 10.18 -11.11 0.55
C GLU A 61 9.48 -12.25 -0.18
N GLU A 62 9.06 -13.29 0.54
CA GLU A 62 8.35 -14.44 -0.05
C GLU A 62 7.03 -14.03 -0.69
N LYS A 63 6.27 -13.15 -0.03
CA LYS A 63 4.99 -12.65 -0.57
C LYS A 63 5.21 -11.81 -1.82
N LEU A 64 6.24 -10.96 -1.82
CA LEU A 64 6.63 -10.17 -2.98
C LEU A 64 7.02 -11.06 -4.16
N LYS A 65 7.93 -12.02 -3.96
CA LYS A 65 8.35 -12.97 -5.00
C LYS A 65 7.17 -13.74 -5.57
N ARG A 66 6.27 -14.20 -4.70
CA ARG A 66 5.06 -14.91 -5.09
C ARG A 66 4.21 -14.08 -6.05
N ILE A 67 3.93 -12.83 -5.70
CA ILE A 67 3.14 -11.93 -6.56
C ILE A 67 3.87 -11.67 -7.88
N LEU A 68 5.18 -11.45 -7.86
CA LEU A 68 5.95 -11.18 -9.08
C LEU A 68 6.03 -12.39 -10.04
N HIS A 69 5.91 -13.62 -9.53
CA HIS A 69 6.06 -14.83 -10.34
C HIS A 69 4.77 -15.56 -10.66
N GLU A 70 3.77 -15.49 -9.77
CA GLU A 70 2.52 -16.26 -9.89
C GLU A 70 1.34 -15.43 -10.38
N SER A 71 1.39 -14.10 -10.27
CA SER A 71 0.32 -13.24 -10.80
C SER A 71 0.40 -13.15 -12.32
N GLU A 72 -0.76 -13.09 -12.96
CA GLU A 72 -0.87 -12.76 -14.38
C GLU A 72 -0.18 -11.40 -14.64
N PRO A 73 0.52 -11.21 -15.77
CA PRO A 73 1.28 -9.99 -16.05
C PRO A 73 0.49 -8.69 -15.85
N ASP A 74 -0.77 -8.68 -16.30
CA ASP A 74 -1.66 -7.52 -16.21
C ASP A 74 -2.17 -7.27 -14.78
N HIS A 75 -2.02 -8.23 -13.87
CA HIS A 75 -2.50 -8.17 -12.49
C HIS A 75 -1.39 -7.95 -11.45
N ILE A 76 -0.11 -8.07 -11.81
CA ILE A 76 1.01 -7.90 -10.86
C ILE A 76 0.89 -6.57 -10.08
N ALA A 77 0.60 -5.47 -10.79
CA ALA A 77 0.49 -4.15 -10.16
C ALA A 77 -0.71 -4.05 -9.20
N SER A 78 -1.87 -4.63 -9.55
CA SER A 78 -3.06 -4.61 -8.69
C SER A 78 -2.90 -5.53 -7.47
N ASP A 79 -2.25 -6.67 -7.65
CA ASP A 79 -2.00 -7.63 -6.56
C ASP A 79 -1.01 -7.06 -5.55
N LEU A 80 0.06 -6.40 -6.03
CA LEU A 80 0.99 -5.66 -5.17
C LEU A 80 0.29 -4.50 -4.43
N ALA A 81 -0.54 -3.71 -5.13
CA ALA A 81 -1.28 -2.62 -4.51
C ALA A 81 -2.17 -3.12 -3.36
N THR A 82 -2.93 -4.18 -3.61
CA THR A 82 -3.81 -4.81 -2.63
C THR A 82 -3.02 -5.38 -1.45
N ALA A 83 -1.88 -6.04 -1.73
CA ALA A 83 -1.05 -6.63 -0.70
C ALA A 83 -0.41 -5.59 0.23
N LEU A 84 0.08 -4.47 -0.35
CA LEU A 84 0.65 -3.35 0.40
C LEU A 84 -0.41 -2.60 1.20
N TRP A 85 -1.60 -2.37 0.61
CA TRP A 85 -2.74 -1.79 1.29
C TRP A 85 -3.12 -2.59 2.55
N ASN A 86 -3.33 -3.90 2.38
CA ASN A 86 -3.70 -4.79 3.48
C ASN A 86 -2.62 -4.82 4.58
N ARG A 87 -1.34 -4.82 4.20
CA ARG A 87 -0.24 -4.79 5.18
C ARG A 87 -0.26 -3.52 6.01
N GLN A 88 -0.48 -2.36 5.38
CA GLN A 88 -0.56 -1.08 6.09
C GLN A 88 -1.80 -1.00 6.98
N LYS A 89 -2.96 -1.46 6.49
CA LYS A 89 -4.19 -1.54 7.27
C LYS A 89 -3.98 -2.34 8.55
N GLN A 90 -3.33 -3.50 8.44
CA GLN A 90 -2.95 -4.33 9.58
C GLN A 90 -2.01 -3.60 10.57
N LYS A 91 -1.04 -2.81 10.09
CA LYS A 91 -0.16 -2.00 10.98
C LYS A 91 -0.97 -0.98 11.77
N VAL A 92 -1.92 -0.32 11.13
CA VAL A 92 -2.81 0.65 11.79
C VAL A 92 -3.69 -0.05 12.81
N GLU A 93 -4.30 -1.19 12.47
CA GLU A 93 -5.12 -1.97 13.42
C GLU A 93 -4.32 -2.40 14.65
N ILE A 94 -3.10 -2.92 14.46
CA ILE A 94 -2.21 -3.30 15.58
C ILE A 94 -1.93 -2.07 16.44
N ARG A 95 -1.52 -0.94 15.85
CA ARG A 95 -1.26 0.30 16.61
C ARG A 95 -2.49 0.73 17.41
N LYS A 96 -3.67 0.79 16.79
CA LYS A 96 -4.91 1.15 17.50
C LYS A 96 -5.22 0.20 18.65
N ARG A 97 -5.06 -1.11 18.44
CA ARG A 97 -5.35 -2.13 19.45
C ARG A 97 -4.45 -2.04 20.67
N TYR A 98 -3.17 -1.68 20.49
CA TYR A 98 -2.21 -1.61 21.59
C TYR A 98 -2.02 -0.20 22.16
N SER A 99 -2.29 0.87 21.40
CA SER A 99 -2.33 2.24 21.90
C SER A 99 -3.58 2.58 22.72
N ALA A 100 -4.64 1.76 22.63
CA ALA A 100 -5.82 1.91 23.49
C ALA A 100 -5.69 1.23 24.87
N ASN A 101 -4.60 0.49 25.10
CA ASN A 101 -4.29 -0.20 26.36
C ASN A 101 -3.18 0.49 27.18
N GLU A 102 -2.80 1.71 26.81
CA GLU A 102 -1.94 2.63 27.59
C GLU A 102 -2.78 3.77 28.16
#